data_AF-A0A1R3RKF8-F1
#
_entry.id   AF-A0A1R3RKF8-F1
#
_cell.length_a   1.000
_cell.length_b   1.000
_cell.length_c   1.000
_cell.angle_alpha   90.00
_cell.angle_beta   90.00
_cell.angle_gamma   90.00
#
_symmetry.space_group_name_H-M   'P 1'
#
loop_
_entity.id
_entity.type
_entity.pdbx_description
1 polymer ?
#
loop_
_entity_poly.entity_id
_entity_poly.type
_entity_poly.pdbx_seq_one_letter_code
_entity_poly.pdbx_strand_id
1 'polypeptide(L)'
;MSPKLRPEETPTVRLSTSSDPNHIQTVVGKRSAISDDIEEFRGIPYAHVPGRWEHSRLRDRLPRDIFDATENGPRCPALGKGNTRLFQSYLPCPNDRQDEFECLNLFIVRPSKEGLAKRDLNATKSGLPVLIYIHGGGFNDGAGTDPATDPSRLVLRSLVTNSPFIAVSINYSLGIFGFGASSDMIAAQGSNSPFKGVNFGLYDQKLALIWVKRNIAAFGDDTKITIMGHSAGGISCYLHLLEVELGTARPLFRKAASMSGPLGGLEWTSMEKADQRWADLCRFWSIHADDPVDRVDMLRRIPTTDLLSSVSDLHWVLFTLAIDGLTIRNSESGGDVSVHLEHDGLSNEYKSSDEKVQVLMSAAADEFRGFALMADWDYPTFHSVLVSSYPSEAADEEVLHAYGISSTSSQEKLFEAFSTFISDATMLHKIYRTNEFLKAHRGKQALLRGLDAKRVGVQYYHYEFGNPFLGPMQGIAHHGVELIYAFGNFHEALEKADQGVLEGYIEPDQALADANVGEPSMNTEATYYRKSNIDLSYELQDKLIQFVVEDCQKTDQRAYADDIVRFSQNRSVRMESWSSGEKWISKRKNLEVLDKDFDSMMTATRRLVGDVIGMAL
;
A
#
# COMPACT_ATOMS: atom_id res chain seq x y z
N MET A 1 -1.52 10.81 40.24
CA MET A 1 -0.10 11.24 40.39
C MET A 1 0.51 11.21 39.00
N SER A 2 0.83 12.36 38.41
CA SER A 2 1.52 12.40 37.12
C SER A 2 2.91 11.78 37.27
N PRO A 3 3.36 10.89 36.37
CA PRO A 3 4.71 10.38 36.43
C PRO A 3 5.67 11.56 36.26
N LYS A 4 6.62 11.73 37.18
CA LYS A 4 7.71 12.69 37.04
C LYS A 4 8.58 12.24 35.86
N LEU A 5 8.33 12.81 34.67
CA LEU A 5 9.22 12.70 33.52
C LEU A 5 10.62 13.15 33.94
N ARG A 6 11.61 12.26 33.86
CA ARG A 6 13.02 12.61 34.03
C ARG A 6 13.46 13.34 32.75
N PRO A 7 13.78 14.64 32.81
CA PRO A 7 14.01 15.44 31.61
C PRO A 7 15.21 14.98 30.76
N GLU A 8 16.17 14.27 31.36
CA GLU A 8 17.41 13.84 30.68
C GLU A 8 17.29 12.54 29.89
N GLU A 9 16.17 11.80 30.04
CA GLU A 9 15.97 10.49 29.39
C GLU A 9 14.83 10.50 28.34
N THR A 10 14.07 11.59 28.25
CA THR A 10 12.90 11.65 27.36
C THR A 10 13.33 12.09 25.95
N PRO A 11 13.04 11.30 24.90
CA PRO A 11 13.34 11.70 23.53
C PRO A 11 12.66 13.02 23.17
N THR A 12 13.43 14.02 22.74
CA THR A 12 12.89 15.30 22.27
C THR A 12 13.44 15.70 20.92
N VAL A 13 12.60 16.32 20.09
CA VAL A 13 12.97 16.90 18.80
C VAL A 13 12.52 18.36 18.76
N ARG A 14 13.36 19.25 18.23
CA ARG A 14 13.02 20.67 18.03
C ARG A 14 12.67 20.88 16.56
N LEU A 15 11.44 21.35 16.30
CA LEU A 15 10.94 21.66 14.97
C LEU A 15 10.78 23.15 14.79
N SER A 16 11.27 23.67 13.66
CA SER A 16 10.96 25.04 13.25
C SER A 16 9.60 25.07 12.55
N THR A 17 8.74 26.01 12.93
CA THR A 17 7.49 26.22 12.20
C THR A 17 7.78 26.76 10.80
N SER A 18 6.86 26.52 9.87
CA SER A 18 6.84 27.17 8.56
C SER A 18 5.99 28.46 8.55
N SER A 19 5.58 28.94 9.73
CA SER A 19 4.84 30.19 9.91
C SER A 19 5.76 31.42 9.78
N ASP A 20 5.17 32.59 9.53
CA ASP A 20 5.85 33.88 9.64
C ASP A 20 5.22 34.72 10.78
N PRO A 21 5.95 35.03 11.87
CA PRO A 21 7.35 34.67 12.12
C PRO A 21 7.56 33.17 12.42
N ASN A 22 8.80 32.71 12.21
CA ASN A 22 9.22 31.35 12.53
C ASN A 22 9.39 31.17 14.05
N HIS A 23 8.93 30.05 14.59
CA HIS A 23 9.05 29.65 15.98
C HIS A 23 9.61 28.24 16.12
N ILE A 24 10.26 27.94 17.25
CA ILE A 24 10.69 26.57 17.55
C ILE A 24 9.67 25.90 18.48
N GLN A 25 9.15 24.75 18.05
CA GLN A 25 8.30 23.87 18.86
C GLN A 25 9.09 22.61 19.26
N THR A 26 8.69 21.99 20.37
CA THR A 26 9.32 20.78 20.91
C THR A 26 8.35 19.61 20.79
N VAL A 27 8.80 18.53 20.18
CA VAL A 27 8.08 17.25 20.12
C VAL A 27 8.69 16.32 21.16
N VAL A 28 7.86 15.80 22.05
CA VAL A 28 8.25 14.87 23.10
C VAL A 28 7.83 13.47 22.68
N GLY A 29 8.79 12.57 22.49
CA GLY A 29 8.55 11.16 22.16
C GLY A 29 8.83 10.24 23.34
N LYS A 30 8.90 8.93 23.06
CA LYS A 30 9.21 7.88 24.05
C LYS A 30 10.21 6.87 23.51
N ARG A 31 10.84 6.12 24.41
CA ARG A 31 11.54 4.87 24.04
C ARG A 31 10.52 3.85 23.55
N SER A 32 10.88 3.02 22.58
CA SER A 32 9.99 1.93 22.16
C SER A 32 9.87 0.90 23.27
N ALA A 33 8.68 0.31 23.40
CA ALA A 33 8.47 -0.84 24.30
C ALA A 33 9.27 -2.08 23.87
N ILE A 34 9.73 -2.14 22.62
CA ILE A 34 10.49 -3.28 22.06
C ILE A 34 11.97 -3.19 22.42
N SER A 35 12.55 -1.98 22.45
CA SER A 35 13.97 -1.75 22.77
C SER A 35 14.27 -0.26 23.02
N ASP A 36 15.14 0.02 23.98
CA ASP A 36 15.67 1.38 24.25
C ASP A 36 16.62 1.89 23.12
N ASP A 37 17.02 1.01 22.20
CA ASP A 37 17.85 1.37 21.04
C ASP A 37 17.06 2.14 19.96
N ILE A 38 15.74 2.28 20.11
CA ILE A 38 14.87 3.02 19.19
C ILE A 38 13.91 3.95 19.97
N GLU A 39 13.48 5.01 19.31
CA GLU A 39 12.58 6.04 19.81
C GLU A 39 11.35 6.14 18.91
N GLU A 40 10.20 6.43 19.52
CA GLU A 40 8.91 6.57 18.87
C GLU A 40 8.34 7.98 19.10
N PHE A 41 7.80 8.56 18.04
CA PHE A 41 7.04 9.80 18.07
C PHE A 41 5.73 9.58 17.32
N ARG A 42 4.61 9.60 18.05
CA ARG A 42 3.29 9.16 17.60
C ARG A 42 2.33 10.35 17.51
N GLY A 43 1.36 10.26 16.60
CA GLY A 43 0.27 11.21 16.50
C GLY A 43 0.67 12.63 16.06
N ILE A 44 1.84 12.83 15.45
CA ILE A 44 2.28 14.16 15.00
C ILE A 44 1.40 14.59 13.81
N PRO A 45 0.59 15.66 13.92
CA PRO A 45 -0.29 16.06 12.84
C PRO A 45 0.50 16.77 11.73
N TYR A 46 0.36 16.29 10.49
CA TYR A 46 1.05 16.88 9.33
C TYR A 46 0.14 17.82 8.53
N ALA A 47 -1.17 17.59 8.59
CA ALA A 47 -2.19 18.39 7.92
C ALA A 47 -3.45 18.51 8.80
N HIS A 48 -4.43 19.26 8.33
CA HIS A 48 -5.80 19.24 8.86
C HIS A 48 -6.79 19.22 7.71
N VAL A 49 -7.95 18.60 7.90
CA VAL A 49 -9.06 18.64 6.94
C VAL A 49 -9.96 19.83 7.32
N PRO A 50 -10.04 20.90 6.52
CA PRO A 50 -10.80 22.09 6.89
C PRO A 50 -12.31 21.84 6.98
N GLY A 51 -12.80 20.90 6.19
CA GLY A 51 -14.19 20.48 6.13
C GLY A 51 -14.32 19.20 5.32
N ARG A 52 -15.41 18.47 5.53
CA ARG A 52 -15.68 17.22 4.81
C ARG A 52 -15.71 17.47 3.30
N TRP A 53 -14.99 16.63 2.55
CA TRP A 53 -14.80 16.74 1.09
C TRP A 53 -14.16 18.05 0.63
N GLU A 54 -13.27 18.59 1.46
CA GLU A 54 -12.32 19.63 1.07
C GLU A 54 -10.90 19.06 1.10
N HIS A 55 -10.04 19.53 0.20
CA HIS A 55 -8.63 19.18 0.26
C HIS A 55 -8.01 19.65 1.57
N SER A 56 -7.25 18.75 2.20
CA SER A 56 -6.53 19.04 3.42
C SER A 56 -5.53 20.17 3.24
N ARG A 57 -5.13 20.78 4.35
CA ARG A 57 -4.15 21.88 4.38
C ARG A 57 -2.97 21.50 5.25
N LEU A 58 -1.78 21.70 4.70
CA LEU A 58 -0.52 21.44 5.39
C LEU A 58 -0.48 22.26 6.68
N ARG A 59 -0.05 21.65 7.78
CA ARG A 59 0.19 22.39 9.02
C ARG A 59 1.55 23.07 8.95
N ASP A 60 1.55 24.37 9.15
CA ASP A 60 2.75 25.19 9.30
C ASP A 60 3.33 25.14 10.72
N ARG A 61 2.50 24.74 11.70
CA ARG A 61 2.88 24.54 13.11
C ARG A 61 2.08 23.40 13.74
N LEU A 62 2.63 22.82 14.80
CA LEU A 62 1.95 21.87 15.68
C LEU A 62 0.89 22.58 16.55
N PRO A 63 -0.12 21.84 17.06
CA PRO A 63 -1.19 22.40 17.91
C PRO A 63 -0.70 23.09 19.20
N ARG A 64 0.50 22.74 19.67
CA ARG A 64 1.09 23.23 20.92
C ARG A 64 2.59 23.41 20.76
N ASP A 65 3.17 24.36 21.50
CA ASP A 65 4.62 24.62 21.50
C ASP A 65 5.42 23.46 22.07
N ILE A 66 4.84 22.73 23.02
CA ILE A 66 5.31 21.42 23.47
C ILE A 66 4.22 20.42 23.08
N PHE A 67 4.51 19.62 22.06
CA PHE A 67 3.62 18.60 21.56
C PHE A 67 4.00 17.24 22.14
N ASP A 68 3.06 16.62 22.82
CA ASP A 68 3.21 15.27 23.36
C ASP A 68 2.91 14.24 22.27
N ALA A 69 3.96 13.56 21.82
CA ALA A 69 3.93 12.53 20.79
C ALA A 69 4.20 11.14 21.38
N THR A 70 3.82 10.88 22.64
CA THR A 70 3.97 9.55 23.25
C THR A 70 2.80 8.62 22.95
N GLU A 71 1.66 9.15 22.51
CA GLU A 71 0.42 8.42 22.25
C GLU A 71 0.02 8.46 20.78
N ASN A 72 -0.75 7.45 20.34
CA ASN A 72 -1.29 7.43 18.99
C ASN A 72 -2.25 8.62 18.77
N GLY A 73 -2.19 9.20 17.57
CA GLY A 73 -3.21 10.14 17.11
C GLY A 73 -4.48 9.41 16.67
N PRO A 74 -5.55 10.15 16.32
CA PRO A 74 -6.76 9.54 15.81
C PRO A 74 -6.53 8.77 14.50
N ARG A 75 -7.25 7.66 14.32
CA ARG A 75 -7.38 6.96 13.02
C ARG A 75 -8.37 7.70 12.13
N CYS A 76 -8.22 7.54 10.81
CA CYS A 76 -9.26 8.02 9.91
C CYS A 76 -10.51 7.15 10.02
N PRO A 77 -11.72 7.72 9.85
CA PRO A 77 -12.94 6.96 10.05
C PRO A 77 -13.09 5.80 9.07
N ALA A 78 -13.41 4.61 9.59
CA ALA A 78 -13.67 3.38 8.83
C ALA A 78 -14.62 2.46 9.62
N LEU A 79 -15.41 1.64 8.92
CA LEU A 79 -16.36 0.70 9.54
C LEU A 79 -15.67 -0.46 10.27
N GLY A 80 -14.51 -0.88 9.80
CA GLY A 80 -13.75 -1.99 10.36
C GLY A 80 -13.12 -1.66 11.70
N LYS A 81 -13.20 -2.60 12.65
CA LYS A 81 -12.19 -2.70 13.70
C LYS A 81 -11.03 -3.47 13.08
N GLY A 82 -9.89 -2.81 12.88
CA GLY A 82 -8.72 -3.44 12.27
C GLY A 82 -8.45 -4.81 12.90
N ASN A 83 -8.22 -5.82 12.08
CA ASN A 83 -7.94 -7.19 12.52
C ASN A 83 -6.82 -7.81 11.67
N THR A 84 -6.30 -8.94 12.13
CA THR A 84 -5.19 -9.66 11.48
C THR A 84 -5.61 -11.03 10.95
N ARG A 85 -6.92 -11.25 10.77
CA ARG A 85 -7.49 -12.53 10.37
C ARG A 85 -6.99 -13.00 9.00
N LEU A 86 -6.76 -12.07 8.06
CA LEU A 86 -6.15 -12.38 6.76
C LEU A 86 -4.82 -13.12 6.90
N PHE A 87 -4.03 -12.77 7.92
CA PHE A 87 -2.75 -13.42 8.19
C PHE A 87 -2.92 -14.73 8.95
N GLN A 88 -4.10 -15.05 9.48
CA GLN A 88 -4.36 -16.23 10.31
C GLN A 88 -3.52 -16.30 11.59
N SER A 89 -3.01 -15.14 12.05
CA SER A 89 -2.32 -14.97 13.32
C SER A 89 -2.75 -13.64 13.94
N TYR A 90 -2.93 -13.62 15.25
CA TYR A 90 -3.41 -12.44 15.97
C TYR A 90 -2.27 -11.48 16.32
N LEU A 91 -2.47 -10.19 16.07
CA LEU A 91 -1.75 -9.09 16.70
C LEU A 91 -2.76 -8.12 17.32
N PRO A 92 -2.48 -7.57 18.52
CA PRO A 92 -3.39 -6.65 19.18
C PRO A 92 -3.46 -5.33 18.42
N CYS A 93 -4.64 -4.99 17.92
CA CYS A 93 -4.90 -3.70 17.29
C CYS A 93 -5.14 -2.62 18.35
N PRO A 94 -4.54 -1.43 18.21
CA PRO A 94 -4.75 -0.35 19.15
C PRO A 94 -6.19 0.16 19.08
N ASN A 95 -6.79 0.44 20.24
CA ASN A 95 -8.13 1.04 20.34
C ASN A 95 -8.04 2.56 20.21
N ASP A 96 -7.54 3.01 19.06
CA ASP A 96 -7.38 4.43 18.76
C ASP A 96 -8.75 5.07 18.44
N ARG A 97 -8.95 6.30 18.90
CA ARG A 97 -10.14 7.10 18.54
C ARG A 97 -10.16 7.36 17.02
N GLN A 98 -11.33 7.36 16.40
CA GLN A 98 -11.49 7.83 15.02
C GLN A 98 -11.89 9.32 14.98
N ASP A 99 -11.33 10.08 14.04
CA ASP A 99 -11.66 11.50 13.86
C ASP A 99 -11.45 11.93 12.39
N GLU A 100 -12.51 12.40 11.73
CA GLU A 100 -12.45 12.81 10.32
C GLU A 100 -11.50 13.99 10.07
N PHE A 101 -11.32 14.88 11.04
CA PHE A 101 -10.64 16.17 10.84
C PHE A 101 -9.21 16.18 11.40
N GLU A 102 -8.95 15.34 12.40
CA GLU A 102 -7.67 15.25 13.11
C GLU A 102 -6.90 13.93 12.84
N CYS A 103 -7.37 13.07 11.92
CA CYS A 103 -6.69 11.79 11.64
C CYS A 103 -5.40 11.91 10.82
N LEU A 104 -5.10 13.07 10.23
CA LEU A 104 -3.93 13.28 9.37
C LEU A 104 -2.65 13.46 10.21
N ASN A 105 -2.14 12.33 10.72
CA ASN A 105 -0.98 12.28 11.60
C ASN A 105 0.04 11.21 11.20
N LEU A 106 1.24 11.33 11.78
CA LEU A 106 2.42 10.51 11.51
C LEU A 106 2.78 9.67 12.74
N PHE A 107 3.29 8.47 12.48
CA PHE A 107 4.03 7.66 13.44
C PHE A 107 5.48 7.52 12.96
N ILE A 108 6.41 8.13 13.69
CA ILE A 108 7.85 8.16 13.37
C ILE A 108 8.61 7.26 14.34
N VAL A 109 9.43 6.36 13.79
CA VAL A 109 10.38 5.54 14.54
C VAL A 109 11.80 5.82 14.06
N ARG A 110 12.72 6.04 14.99
CA ARG A 110 14.14 6.22 14.67
C ARG A 110 15.06 5.46 15.62
N PRO A 111 16.29 5.15 15.21
CA PRO A 111 17.35 4.78 16.15
C PRO A 111 17.59 5.84 17.20
N SER A 112 17.80 5.42 18.44
CA SER A 112 18.27 6.31 19.50
C SER A 112 19.74 6.69 19.32
N LYS A 113 20.15 7.78 19.96
CA LYS A 113 21.57 8.18 20.00
C LYS A 113 22.42 7.07 20.63
N GLU A 114 21.91 6.45 21.69
CA GLU A 114 22.56 5.35 22.41
C GLU A 114 22.62 4.09 21.55
N GLY A 115 21.54 3.74 20.85
CA GLY A 115 21.47 2.61 19.93
C GLY A 115 22.47 2.73 18.79
N LEU A 116 22.62 3.92 18.22
CA LEU A 116 23.64 4.23 17.22
C LEU A 116 25.06 4.15 17.80
N ALA A 117 25.29 4.74 18.99
CA ALA A 117 26.59 4.73 19.65
C ALA A 117 27.06 3.30 20.01
N LYS A 118 26.15 2.41 20.44
CA LYS A 118 26.42 0.98 20.68
C LYS A 118 26.88 0.20 19.45
N ARG A 119 26.80 0.80 18.26
CA ARG A 119 27.21 0.21 16.98
C ARG A 119 28.33 1.01 16.30
N ASP A 120 28.92 1.96 17.01
CA ASP A 120 29.91 2.91 16.47
C ASP A 120 29.40 3.70 15.25
N LEU A 121 28.08 3.90 15.17
CA LEU A 121 27.42 4.65 14.11
C LEU A 121 27.17 6.09 14.58
N ASN A 122 27.48 7.07 13.72
CA ASN A 122 27.20 8.47 13.99
C ASN A 122 26.21 9.06 12.98
N ALA A 123 24.95 9.21 13.38
CA ALA A 123 23.91 9.79 12.52
C ALA A 123 24.17 11.26 12.14
N THR A 124 24.84 12.05 12.99
CA THR A 124 25.06 13.49 12.72
C THR A 124 26.10 13.74 11.63
N LYS A 125 26.86 12.73 11.19
CA LYS A 125 27.86 12.86 10.12
C LYS A 125 27.34 12.51 8.72
N SER A 126 26.21 11.80 8.60
CA SER A 126 25.82 11.19 7.31
C SER A 126 24.34 11.29 6.91
N GLY A 127 23.43 11.64 7.83
CA GLY A 127 21.98 11.61 7.59
C GLY A 127 21.45 10.17 7.44
N LEU A 128 20.45 9.80 8.25
CA LEU A 128 19.76 8.51 8.18
C LEU A 128 18.70 8.46 7.06
N PRO A 129 18.78 7.54 6.08
CA PRO A 129 17.71 7.33 5.10
C PRO A 129 16.32 7.28 5.73
N VAL A 130 15.30 7.76 5.02
CA VAL A 130 13.93 7.83 5.53
C VAL A 130 13.05 6.91 4.70
N LEU A 131 12.34 6.00 5.36
CA LEU A 131 11.26 5.20 4.80
C LEU A 131 9.93 5.85 5.19
N ILE A 132 9.11 6.22 4.22
CA ILE A 132 7.72 6.60 4.43
C ILE A 132 6.85 5.42 4.01
N TYR A 133 6.14 4.82 4.95
CA TYR A 133 5.21 3.73 4.70
C TYR A 133 3.78 4.23 4.51
N ILE A 134 3.17 3.86 3.39
CA ILE A 134 1.76 4.13 3.06
C ILE A 134 1.00 2.81 3.20
N HIS A 135 0.08 2.74 4.16
CA HIS A 135 -0.67 1.51 4.43
C HIS A 135 -1.63 1.13 3.30
N GLY A 136 -2.02 -0.15 3.27
CA GLY A 136 -3.02 -0.69 2.34
C GLY A 136 -4.45 -0.53 2.86
N GLY A 137 -5.33 -1.49 2.54
CA GLY A 137 -6.72 -1.52 3.01
C GLY A 137 -7.76 -1.08 1.97
N GLY A 138 -7.45 -1.22 0.68
CA GLY A 138 -8.40 -0.97 -0.41
C GLY A 138 -8.94 0.46 -0.47
N PHE A 139 -8.22 1.42 0.13
CA PHE A 139 -8.65 2.80 0.36
C PHE A 139 -9.84 2.97 1.32
N ASN A 140 -10.29 1.91 2.03
CA ASN A 140 -11.47 1.93 2.92
C ASN A 140 -11.13 1.77 4.40
N ASP A 141 -10.04 1.08 4.69
CA ASP A 141 -9.57 0.82 6.04
C ASP A 141 -8.02 0.93 6.08
N GLY A 142 -7.47 0.79 7.27
CA GLY A 142 -6.05 0.82 7.57
C GLY A 142 -5.68 2.02 8.45
N ALA A 143 -4.50 1.94 9.04
CA ALA A 143 -3.86 3.04 9.75
C ALA A 143 -2.34 2.90 9.71
N GLY A 144 -1.63 4.03 9.83
CA GLY A 144 -0.19 4.05 10.04
C GLY A 144 0.25 3.36 11.34
N THR A 145 -0.69 3.11 12.27
CA THR A 145 -0.48 2.39 13.54
C THR A 145 -0.93 0.93 13.50
N ASP A 146 -1.31 0.37 12.35
CA ASP A 146 -1.70 -1.03 12.26
C ASP A 146 -0.53 -1.96 12.64
N PRO A 147 -0.76 -2.96 13.52
CA PRO A 147 0.32 -3.72 14.14
C PRO A 147 1.06 -4.64 13.17
N ALA A 148 0.42 -5.08 12.08
CA ALA A 148 1.07 -5.91 11.06
C ALA A 148 2.20 -5.16 10.34
N THR A 149 2.10 -3.83 10.26
CA THR A 149 3.05 -2.97 9.52
C THR A 149 3.74 -1.94 10.41
N ASP A 150 3.71 -2.14 11.74
CA ASP A 150 4.50 -1.32 12.67
C ASP A 150 6.00 -1.42 12.29
N PRO A 151 6.68 -0.29 12.00
CA PRO A 151 8.04 -0.31 11.49
C PRO A 151 9.10 -0.52 12.58
N SER A 152 8.72 -0.58 13.86
CA SER A 152 9.67 -0.56 14.98
C SER A 152 10.66 -1.72 14.94
N ARG A 153 10.20 -2.93 14.64
CA ARG A 153 11.07 -4.10 14.52
C ARG A 153 11.97 -4.04 13.28
N LEU A 154 11.49 -3.47 12.18
CA LEU A 154 12.30 -3.26 10.98
C LEU A 154 13.40 -2.21 11.21
N VAL A 155 13.10 -1.11 11.91
CA VAL A 155 14.10 -0.11 12.32
C VAL A 155 15.12 -0.73 13.29
N LEU A 156 14.68 -1.56 14.24
CA LEU A 156 15.58 -2.27 15.14
C LEU A 156 16.50 -3.24 14.38
N ARG A 157 15.96 -4.00 13.41
CA ARG A 157 16.76 -4.89 12.54
C ARG A 157 17.81 -4.11 11.76
N SER A 158 17.47 -2.90 11.29
CA SER A 158 18.39 -2.03 10.56
C SER A 158 19.64 -1.62 11.36
N LEU A 159 19.53 -1.56 12.70
CA LEU A 159 20.69 -1.36 13.58
C LEU A 159 21.56 -2.61 13.68
N VAL A 160 20.96 -3.79 13.65
CA VAL A 160 21.69 -5.07 13.67
C VAL A 160 22.47 -5.27 12.36
N THR A 161 21.94 -4.80 11.23
CA THR A 161 22.59 -4.88 9.91
C THR A 161 23.49 -3.68 9.58
N ASN A 162 23.79 -2.82 10.57
CA ASN A 162 24.59 -1.60 10.40
C ASN A 162 24.11 -0.70 9.24
N SER A 163 22.79 -0.69 9.01
CA SER A 163 22.12 0.03 7.94
C SER A 163 20.93 0.83 8.51
N PRO A 164 21.17 1.73 9.49
CA PRO A 164 20.09 2.42 10.20
C PRO A 164 19.31 3.35 9.28
N PHE A 165 17.99 3.41 9.48
CA PHE A 165 17.09 4.34 8.80
C PHE A 165 15.97 4.81 9.74
N ILE A 166 15.29 5.90 9.38
CA ILE A 166 14.10 6.42 10.06
C ILE A 166 12.86 5.92 9.33
N ALA A 167 11.87 5.39 10.05
CA ALA A 167 10.59 5.02 9.46
C ALA A 167 9.51 6.05 9.83
N VAL A 168 8.62 6.34 8.90
CA VAL A 168 7.46 7.21 9.06
C VAL A 168 6.24 6.50 8.47
N SER A 169 5.29 6.09 9.29
CA SER A 169 3.98 5.63 8.83
C SER A 169 2.99 6.79 8.83
N ILE A 170 2.12 6.87 7.83
CA ILE A 170 1.16 7.98 7.66
C ILE A 170 -0.27 7.46 7.71
N ASN A 171 -1.17 8.23 8.32
CA ASN A 171 -2.60 8.12 8.06
C ASN A 171 -2.98 9.01 6.88
N TYR A 172 -3.99 8.63 6.11
CA TYR A 172 -4.62 9.45 5.07
C TYR A 172 -6.13 9.16 5.06
N SER A 173 -6.96 10.10 4.58
CA SER A 173 -8.42 9.92 4.60
C SER A 173 -8.84 8.70 3.78
N LEU A 174 -9.86 7.98 4.24
CA LEU A 174 -10.32 6.69 3.66
C LEU A 174 -11.81 6.73 3.28
N GLY A 175 -12.25 5.71 2.55
CA GLY A 175 -13.64 5.47 2.16
C GLY A 175 -14.27 6.68 1.51
N ILE A 176 -15.51 7.00 1.92
CA ILE A 176 -16.24 8.16 1.42
C ILE A 176 -15.56 9.50 1.74
N PHE A 177 -14.76 9.58 2.79
CA PHE A 177 -14.11 10.81 3.21
C PHE A 177 -12.88 11.13 2.36
N GLY A 178 -12.08 10.11 2.02
CA GLY A 178 -10.86 10.25 1.23
C GLY A 178 -11.05 10.06 -0.27
N PHE A 179 -11.96 9.18 -0.67
CA PHE A 179 -12.10 8.71 -2.06
C PHE A 179 -13.56 8.71 -2.54
N GLY A 180 -14.46 9.36 -1.80
CA GLY A 180 -15.75 9.78 -2.33
C GLY A 180 -15.53 10.79 -3.47
N ALA A 181 -16.36 10.69 -4.51
CA ALA A 181 -16.30 11.56 -5.66
C ALA A 181 -17.69 11.88 -6.19
N SER A 182 -17.89 13.12 -6.62
CA SER A 182 -19.02 13.56 -7.43
C SER A 182 -18.75 14.93 -8.05
N SER A 183 -19.46 15.26 -9.11
CA SER A 183 -19.49 16.58 -9.71
C SER A 183 -20.00 17.63 -8.72
N ASP A 184 -20.89 17.26 -7.80
CA ASP A 184 -21.35 18.14 -6.73
C ASP A 184 -20.23 18.51 -5.75
N MET A 185 -19.40 17.53 -5.34
CA MET A 185 -18.23 17.80 -4.49
C MET A 185 -17.27 18.78 -5.17
N ILE A 186 -17.01 18.59 -6.47
CA ILE A 186 -16.13 19.48 -7.24
C ILE A 186 -16.76 20.89 -7.34
N ALA A 187 -18.06 20.99 -7.59
CA ALA A 187 -18.78 22.26 -7.69
C ALA A 187 -18.84 23.01 -6.35
N ALA A 188 -18.95 22.29 -5.23
CA ALA A 188 -18.97 22.85 -3.88
C ALA A 188 -17.60 23.40 -3.43
N GLN A 189 -16.52 23.07 -4.13
CA GLN A 189 -15.24 23.74 -3.92
C GLN A 189 -15.38 25.18 -4.43
N GLY A 190 -15.32 26.17 -3.55
CA GLY A 190 -15.38 27.59 -3.93
C GLY A 190 -14.17 28.05 -4.75
N SER A 191 -14.24 29.24 -5.36
CA SER A 191 -13.13 29.83 -6.13
C SER A 191 -11.83 30.03 -5.34
N ASN A 192 -11.94 30.10 -4.00
CA ASN A 192 -10.80 30.24 -3.09
C ASN A 192 -10.15 28.90 -2.69
N SER A 193 -10.63 27.76 -3.20
CA SER A 193 -9.97 26.48 -2.95
C SER A 193 -8.58 26.48 -3.60
N PRO A 194 -7.50 26.20 -2.86
CA PRO A 194 -6.14 26.23 -3.40
C PRO A 194 -5.90 25.13 -4.44
N PHE A 195 -6.71 24.08 -4.40
CA PHE A 195 -6.63 22.92 -5.26
C PHE A 195 -8.05 22.39 -5.55
N LYS A 196 -8.26 21.81 -6.73
CA LYS A 196 -9.57 21.37 -7.24
C LYS A 196 -9.54 19.89 -7.59
N GLY A 197 -10.69 19.24 -7.43
CA GLY A 197 -10.90 17.84 -7.79
C GLY A 197 -11.23 16.98 -6.59
N VAL A 198 -11.11 15.67 -6.75
CA VAL A 198 -11.40 14.68 -5.71
C VAL A 198 -10.13 13.92 -5.35
N ASN A 199 -10.21 12.65 -4.95
CA ASN A 199 -9.05 11.86 -4.49
C ASN A 199 -8.34 12.52 -3.29
N PHE A 200 -9.12 13.03 -2.33
CA PHE A 200 -8.65 13.74 -1.13
C PHE A 200 -7.58 12.94 -0.37
N GLY A 201 -7.78 11.63 -0.19
CA GLY A 201 -6.83 10.76 0.49
C GLY A 201 -5.47 10.64 -0.23
N LEU A 202 -5.44 10.72 -1.58
CA LEU A 202 -4.18 10.76 -2.33
C LEU A 202 -3.46 12.11 -2.14
N TYR A 203 -4.21 13.20 -2.05
CA TYR A 203 -3.67 14.53 -1.74
C TYR A 203 -3.14 14.60 -0.29
N ASP A 204 -3.82 13.97 0.67
CA ASP A 204 -3.35 13.85 2.05
C ASP A 204 -1.97 13.20 2.11
N GLN A 205 -1.75 12.14 1.33
CA GLN A 205 -0.44 11.48 1.24
C GLN A 205 0.62 12.42 0.68
N LYS A 206 0.30 13.20 -0.37
CA LYS A 206 1.21 14.22 -0.93
C LYS A 206 1.63 15.23 0.14
N LEU A 207 0.69 15.72 0.95
CA LEU A 207 0.99 16.63 2.05
C LEU A 207 1.86 16.00 3.13
N ALA A 208 1.67 14.71 3.42
CA ALA A 208 2.56 13.98 4.33
C ALA A 208 4.00 13.92 3.79
N LEU A 209 4.18 13.64 2.49
CA LEU A 209 5.50 13.67 1.84
C LEU A 209 6.16 15.04 1.94
N ILE A 210 5.40 16.13 1.72
CA ILE A 210 5.87 17.51 1.85
C ILE A 210 6.25 17.82 3.30
N TRP A 211 5.42 17.45 4.26
CA TRP A 211 5.70 17.67 5.69
C TRP A 211 6.98 16.95 6.10
N VAL A 212 7.11 15.67 5.73
CA VAL A 212 8.29 14.87 6.05
C VAL A 212 9.52 15.53 5.43
N LYS A 213 9.46 15.89 4.14
CA LYS A 213 10.57 16.58 3.45
C LYS A 213 11.03 17.85 4.17
N ARG A 214 10.11 18.63 4.76
CA ARG A 214 10.41 19.88 5.49
C ARG A 214 11.01 19.66 6.88
N ASN A 215 10.60 18.59 7.56
CA ASN A 215 10.78 18.48 9.01
C ASN A 215 11.70 17.34 9.44
N ILE A 216 11.89 16.32 8.59
CA ILE A 216 12.52 15.07 9.01
C ILE A 216 14.03 15.22 9.32
N ALA A 217 14.68 16.30 8.84
CA ALA A 217 16.05 16.64 9.23
C ALA A 217 16.23 16.75 10.75
N ALA A 218 15.22 17.25 11.46
CA ALA A 218 15.24 17.36 12.92
C ALA A 218 15.20 15.99 13.61
N PHE A 219 14.71 14.96 12.90
CA PHE A 219 14.69 13.58 13.37
C PHE A 219 15.96 12.81 12.98
N GLY A 220 16.63 13.18 11.89
CA GLY A 220 17.98 12.69 11.56
C GLY A 220 18.41 12.68 10.08
N ASP A 221 17.59 13.14 9.12
CA ASP A 221 17.92 13.35 7.68
C ASP A 221 16.73 14.01 6.96
N ASP A 222 16.90 14.62 5.79
CA ASP A 222 15.81 15.18 4.95
C ASP A 222 15.88 14.81 3.46
N THR A 223 16.99 14.26 3.00
CA THR A 223 17.25 14.17 1.55
C THR A 223 17.01 12.78 0.96
N LYS A 224 17.11 11.72 1.78
CA LYS A 224 17.14 10.32 1.30
C LYS A 224 15.82 9.58 1.49
N ILE A 225 14.71 10.19 1.07
CA ILE A 225 13.36 9.64 1.25
C ILE A 225 13.08 8.49 0.26
N THR A 226 12.55 7.40 0.79
CA THR A 226 11.97 6.24 0.09
C THR A 226 10.50 6.14 0.47
N ILE A 227 9.60 6.04 -0.49
CA ILE A 227 8.21 5.67 -0.22
C ILE A 227 8.01 4.18 -0.44
N MET A 228 7.21 3.53 0.39
CA MET A 228 6.89 2.11 0.30
C MET A 228 5.45 1.89 0.72
N GLY A 229 4.74 1.01 0.03
CA GLY A 229 3.38 0.67 0.42
C GLY A 229 2.96 -0.67 -0.16
N HIS A 230 1.97 -1.28 0.49
CA HIS A 230 1.38 -2.55 0.09
C HIS A 230 -0.05 -2.37 -0.39
N SER A 231 -0.49 -3.14 -1.39
CA SER A 231 -1.87 -3.09 -1.91
C SER A 231 -2.26 -1.68 -2.34
N ALA A 232 -3.36 -1.11 -1.84
CA ALA A 232 -3.75 0.28 -2.05
C ALA A 232 -2.63 1.30 -1.74
N GLY A 233 -1.79 1.05 -0.73
CA GLY A 233 -0.62 1.88 -0.44
C GLY A 233 0.50 1.72 -1.47
N GLY A 234 0.63 0.53 -2.07
CA GLY A 234 1.51 0.27 -3.21
C GLY A 234 1.02 0.96 -4.48
N ILE A 235 -0.30 1.01 -4.70
CA ILE A 235 -0.94 1.80 -5.77
C ILE A 235 -0.63 3.28 -5.55
N SER A 236 -0.79 3.79 -4.34
CA SER A 236 -0.41 5.15 -3.97
C SER A 236 1.05 5.47 -4.27
N CYS A 237 1.99 4.58 -3.88
CA CYS A 237 3.41 4.77 -4.19
C CYS A 237 3.66 4.83 -5.70
N TYR A 238 2.94 4.03 -6.48
CA TYR A 238 3.02 4.05 -7.93
C TYR A 238 2.44 5.35 -8.54
N LEU A 239 1.34 5.89 -8.00
CA LEU A 239 0.76 7.15 -8.46
C LEU A 239 1.66 8.36 -8.19
N HIS A 240 2.26 8.41 -7.00
CA HIS A 240 3.29 9.43 -6.71
C HIS A 240 4.50 9.28 -7.63
N LEU A 241 4.87 8.05 -8.02
CA LEU A 241 5.90 7.81 -9.02
C LEU A 241 5.47 8.33 -10.41
N LEU A 242 4.23 8.07 -10.85
CA LEU A 242 3.72 8.58 -12.13
C LEU A 242 3.71 10.11 -12.19
N GLU A 243 3.33 10.78 -11.10
CA GLU A 243 3.42 12.24 -10.98
C GLU A 243 4.86 12.71 -11.26
N VAL A 244 5.87 11.98 -10.76
CA VAL A 244 7.29 12.28 -10.99
C VAL A 244 7.77 11.92 -12.39
N GLU A 245 7.33 10.80 -12.96
CA GLU A 245 7.76 10.35 -14.29
C GLU A 245 7.17 11.21 -15.41
N LEU A 246 5.94 11.67 -15.26
CA LEU A 246 5.20 12.45 -16.26
C LEU A 246 5.16 13.96 -15.97
N GLY A 247 5.58 14.38 -14.77
CA GLY A 247 5.67 15.78 -14.35
C GLY A 247 7.06 16.40 -14.52
N THR A 248 7.15 17.69 -14.18
CA THR A 248 8.42 18.46 -14.24
C THR A 248 8.93 18.90 -12.86
N ALA A 249 8.13 18.75 -11.81
CA ALA A 249 8.50 19.11 -10.46
C ALA A 249 9.59 18.17 -9.91
N ARG A 250 10.46 18.71 -9.06
CA ARG A 250 11.49 17.92 -8.39
C ARG A 250 10.85 16.83 -7.49
N PRO A 251 11.34 15.58 -7.52
CA PRO A 251 10.77 14.51 -6.70
C PRO A 251 10.92 14.76 -5.20
N LEU A 252 9.88 14.42 -4.43
CA LEU A 252 9.92 14.45 -2.95
C LEU A 252 10.65 13.23 -2.36
N PHE A 253 10.92 12.22 -3.18
CA PHE A 253 11.54 10.96 -2.82
C PHE A 253 12.47 10.49 -3.94
N ARG A 254 13.47 9.68 -3.57
CA ARG A 254 14.45 9.12 -4.51
C ARG A 254 14.20 7.64 -4.83
N LYS A 255 13.33 6.98 -4.07
CA LYS A 255 12.96 5.57 -4.25
C LYS A 255 11.48 5.34 -3.97
N ALA A 256 10.85 4.44 -4.71
CA ALA A 256 9.46 4.02 -4.52
C ALA A 256 9.33 2.50 -4.56
N ALA A 257 8.66 1.90 -3.57
CA ALA A 257 8.34 0.48 -3.53
C ALA A 257 6.82 0.29 -3.62
N SER A 258 6.36 -0.29 -4.73
CA SER A 258 4.98 -0.68 -4.98
C SER A 258 4.85 -2.19 -4.75
N MET A 259 4.44 -2.56 -3.53
CA MET A 259 4.30 -3.97 -3.15
C MET A 259 2.88 -4.44 -3.41
N SER A 260 2.69 -5.39 -4.33
CA SER A 260 1.41 -6.04 -4.59
C SER A 260 0.30 -5.00 -4.85
N GLY A 261 0.65 -3.92 -5.58
CA GLY A 261 -0.19 -2.74 -5.77
C GLY A 261 0.10 -2.00 -7.07
N PRO A 262 -0.10 -2.62 -8.24
CA PRO A 262 0.13 -1.99 -9.55
C PRO A 262 -0.91 -0.92 -9.87
N LEU A 263 -0.61 -0.09 -10.87
CA LEU A 263 -1.61 0.78 -11.48
C LEU A 263 -2.83 -0.02 -11.95
N GLY A 264 -4.03 0.47 -11.66
CA GLY A 264 -5.27 -0.22 -12.01
C GLY A 264 -5.50 -1.52 -11.23
N GLY A 265 -4.65 -1.87 -10.24
CA GLY A 265 -4.85 -3.00 -9.32
C GLY A 265 -6.21 -2.93 -8.61
N LEU A 266 -6.68 -1.70 -8.37
CA LEU A 266 -8.08 -1.37 -8.12
C LEU A 266 -8.61 -0.59 -9.31
N GLU A 267 -9.85 -0.87 -9.72
CA GLU A 267 -10.44 -0.24 -10.90
C GLU A 267 -10.60 1.27 -10.74
N TRP A 268 -10.49 2.01 -11.84
CA TRP A 268 -10.81 3.43 -11.87
C TRP A 268 -12.32 3.67 -11.76
N THR A 269 -12.71 4.71 -11.05
CA THR A 269 -14.09 5.20 -11.05
C THR A 269 -14.21 6.37 -12.03
N SER A 270 -15.11 6.24 -13.02
CA SER A 270 -15.49 7.38 -13.86
C SER A 270 -16.36 8.36 -13.09
N MET A 271 -16.34 9.64 -13.45
CA MET A 271 -17.23 10.64 -12.83
C MET A 271 -18.71 10.30 -13.00
N GLU A 272 -19.12 9.67 -14.10
CA GLU A 272 -20.49 9.19 -14.28
C GLU A 272 -20.89 8.15 -13.21
N LYS A 273 -20.04 7.14 -12.96
CA LYS A 273 -20.28 6.13 -11.91
C LYS A 273 -20.25 6.77 -10.52
N ALA A 274 -19.36 7.73 -10.31
CA ALA A 274 -19.26 8.49 -9.07
C ALA A 274 -20.54 9.28 -8.81
N ASP A 275 -21.07 9.99 -9.82
CA ASP A 275 -22.29 10.77 -9.75
C ASP A 275 -23.53 9.89 -9.54
N GLN A 276 -23.57 8.69 -10.14
CA GLN A 276 -24.63 7.73 -9.89
C GLN A 276 -24.66 7.27 -8.42
N ARG A 277 -23.49 6.89 -7.89
CA ARG A 277 -23.33 6.56 -6.46
C ARG A 277 -23.74 7.73 -5.59
N TRP A 278 -23.26 8.93 -5.89
CA TRP A 278 -23.62 10.13 -5.14
C TRP A 278 -25.14 10.40 -5.14
N ALA A 279 -25.83 10.18 -6.26
CA ALA A 279 -27.27 10.30 -6.35
C ALA A 279 -28.01 9.23 -5.52
N ASP A 280 -27.48 7.99 -5.45
CA ASP A 280 -28.00 6.94 -4.57
C ASP A 280 -27.91 7.34 -3.09
N LEU A 281 -26.78 7.94 -2.68
CA LEU A 281 -26.61 8.45 -1.33
C LEU A 281 -27.55 9.62 -1.01
N CYS A 282 -27.72 10.57 -1.94
CA CYS A 282 -28.70 11.64 -1.80
C CYS A 282 -30.13 11.10 -1.64
N ARG A 283 -30.50 10.07 -2.42
CA ARG A 283 -31.81 9.39 -2.29
C ARG A 283 -31.96 8.71 -0.94
N PHE A 284 -30.95 7.97 -0.50
CA PHE A 284 -30.94 7.29 0.80
C PHE A 284 -31.24 8.26 1.96
N TRP A 285 -30.60 9.44 1.92
CA TRP A 285 -30.78 10.48 2.94
C TRP A 285 -31.93 11.45 2.67
N SER A 286 -32.76 11.21 1.65
CA SER A 286 -33.88 12.08 1.26
C SER A 286 -33.48 13.54 1.04
N ILE A 287 -32.34 13.76 0.39
CA ILE A 287 -31.79 15.08 0.10
C ILE A 287 -32.40 15.61 -1.20
N HIS A 288 -33.14 16.71 -1.08
CA HIS A 288 -33.82 17.38 -2.17
C HIS A 288 -33.31 18.82 -2.27
N ALA A 289 -32.35 19.06 -3.15
CA ALA A 289 -31.90 20.40 -3.50
C ALA A 289 -31.46 20.44 -4.97
N ASP A 290 -31.81 21.52 -5.66
CA ASP A 290 -31.45 21.73 -7.08
C ASP A 290 -29.98 22.17 -7.22
N ASP A 291 -29.48 22.92 -6.24
CA ASP A 291 -28.09 23.40 -6.23
C ASP A 291 -27.13 22.32 -5.69
N PRO A 292 -26.00 22.03 -6.39
CA PRO A 292 -25.00 21.06 -5.94
C PRO A 292 -24.36 21.41 -4.60
N VAL A 293 -24.17 22.69 -4.29
CA VAL A 293 -23.55 23.12 -3.02
C VAL A 293 -24.48 22.83 -1.86
N ASP A 294 -25.78 23.12 -2.02
CA ASP A 294 -26.80 22.78 -1.02
C ASP A 294 -26.85 21.26 -0.74
N ARG A 295 -26.77 20.42 -1.78
CA ARG A 295 -26.74 18.95 -1.62
C ARG A 295 -25.52 18.50 -0.79
N VAL A 296 -24.34 19.01 -1.11
CA VAL A 296 -23.10 18.72 -0.35
C VAL A 296 -23.24 19.19 1.09
N ASP A 297 -23.72 20.41 1.33
CA ASP A 297 -23.87 20.98 2.67
C ASP A 297 -24.89 20.22 3.53
N MET A 298 -25.93 19.67 2.94
CA MET A 298 -26.86 18.77 3.63
C MET A 298 -26.16 17.47 4.05
N LEU A 299 -25.41 16.83 3.15
CA LEU A 299 -24.66 15.60 3.45
C LEU A 299 -23.52 15.83 4.47
N ARG A 300 -22.90 17.01 4.49
CA ARG A 300 -21.88 17.39 5.48
C ARG A 300 -22.41 17.39 6.93
N ARG A 301 -23.72 17.56 7.12
CA ARG A 301 -24.35 17.57 8.45
C ARG A 301 -24.62 16.18 9.01
N ILE A 302 -24.53 15.14 8.18
CA ILE A 302 -24.73 13.76 8.63
C ILE A 302 -23.56 13.34 9.54
N PRO A 303 -23.82 12.74 10.71
CA PRO A 303 -22.76 12.22 11.56
C PRO A 303 -21.85 11.23 10.83
N THR A 304 -20.55 11.24 11.13
CA THR A 304 -19.54 10.39 10.48
C THR A 304 -19.92 8.90 10.53
N THR A 305 -20.41 8.42 11.68
CA THR A 305 -20.84 7.02 11.87
C THR A 305 -22.03 6.66 10.99
N ASP A 306 -23.01 7.56 10.88
CA ASP A 306 -24.24 7.31 10.14
C ASP A 306 -23.96 7.31 8.63
N LEU A 307 -23.07 8.19 8.18
CA LEU A 307 -22.61 8.22 6.80
C LEU A 307 -21.86 6.93 6.43
N LEU A 308 -20.97 6.44 7.31
CA LEU A 308 -20.30 5.15 7.12
C LEU A 308 -21.30 3.99 7.08
N SER A 309 -22.29 3.96 7.97
CA SER A 309 -23.35 2.95 7.94
C SER A 309 -24.14 2.99 6.63
N SER A 310 -24.50 4.18 6.12
CA SER A 310 -25.23 4.30 4.85
C SER A 310 -24.44 3.78 3.65
N VAL A 311 -23.11 3.92 3.66
CA VAL A 311 -22.24 3.34 2.63
C VAL A 311 -22.30 1.81 2.65
N SER A 312 -22.37 1.21 3.85
CA SER A 312 -22.57 -0.23 4.02
C SER A 312 -23.94 -0.68 3.52
N ASP A 313 -25.00 0.05 3.89
CA ASP A 313 -26.39 -0.25 3.50
C ASP A 313 -26.62 -0.10 1.98
N LEU A 314 -25.85 0.78 1.32
CA LEU A 314 -25.81 0.93 -0.13
C LEU A 314 -24.91 -0.11 -0.83
N HIS A 315 -24.30 -1.04 -0.06
CA HIS A 315 -23.40 -2.07 -0.55
C HIS A 315 -22.19 -1.51 -1.32
N TRP A 316 -21.64 -0.37 -0.88
CA TRP A 316 -20.43 0.19 -1.48
C TRP A 316 -19.19 -0.42 -0.85
N VAL A 317 -18.82 -1.60 -1.36
CA VAL A 317 -17.76 -2.42 -0.76
C VAL A 317 -16.36 -1.86 -1.01
N LEU A 318 -16.15 -1.12 -2.10
CA LEU A 318 -14.87 -0.49 -2.43
C LEU A 318 -15.05 0.96 -2.92
N PHE A 319 -14.25 1.85 -2.34
CA PHE A 319 -13.91 3.13 -2.94
C PHE A 319 -12.61 3.00 -3.73
N THR A 320 -12.61 3.58 -4.93
CA THR A 320 -11.44 3.56 -5.81
C THR A 320 -11.18 4.96 -6.34
N LEU A 321 -10.00 5.15 -6.93
CA LEU A 321 -9.57 6.45 -7.44
C LEU A 321 -10.45 6.91 -8.60
N ALA A 322 -10.86 8.17 -8.56
CA ALA A 322 -11.69 8.77 -9.59
C ALA A 322 -10.83 9.44 -10.68
N ILE A 323 -11.20 9.23 -11.95
CA ILE A 323 -10.64 10.00 -13.07
C ILE A 323 -11.52 11.24 -13.24
N ASP A 324 -11.12 12.31 -12.54
CA ASP A 324 -11.88 13.57 -12.43
C ASP A 324 -11.45 14.65 -13.43
N GLY A 325 -10.39 14.40 -14.21
CA GLY A 325 -9.83 15.37 -15.14
C GLY A 325 -9.02 16.49 -14.47
N LEU A 326 -8.96 16.51 -13.14
CA LEU A 326 -8.32 17.55 -12.33
C LEU A 326 -7.09 16.99 -11.61
N THR A 327 -7.31 16.04 -10.69
CA THR A 327 -6.26 15.34 -9.93
C THR A 327 -5.71 14.14 -10.69
N ILE A 328 -6.57 13.41 -11.41
CA ILE A 328 -6.19 12.27 -12.25
C ILE A 328 -6.85 12.43 -13.62
N ARG A 329 -6.04 12.33 -14.67
CA ARG A 329 -6.48 12.49 -16.07
C ARG A 329 -6.14 11.25 -16.88
N ASN A 330 -6.99 10.91 -17.85
CA ASN A 330 -6.61 9.93 -18.89
C ASN A 330 -5.34 10.39 -19.61
N SER A 331 -4.47 9.45 -19.97
CA SER A 331 -3.21 9.73 -20.66
C SER A 331 -2.96 8.69 -21.74
N GLU A 332 -2.63 9.17 -22.94
CA GLU A 332 -2.20 8.32 -24.07
C GLU A 332 -0.71 7.92 -23.97
N SER A 333 0.02 8.41 -22.96
CA SER A 333 1.48 8.24 -22.85
C SER A 333 1.92 6.88 -22.30
N GLY A 334 1.11 5.83 -22.46
CA GLY A 334 1.45 4.44 -22.09
C GLY A 334 1.28 4.07 -20.61
N GLY A 335 0.90 5.01 -19.76
CA GLY A 335 0.60 4.80 -18.34
C GLY A 335 -0.90 4.87 -18.00
N ASP A 336 -1.79 4.87 -19.00
CA ASP A 336 -3.26 5.00 -18.96
C ASP A 336 -3.81 6.28 -18.28
N VAL A 337 -3.12 6.83 -17.28
CA VAL A 337 -3.45 8.05 -16.56
C VAL A 337 -2.21 8.93 -16.29
N SER A 338 -2.45 10.17 -15.88
CA SER A 338 -1.47 11.10 -15.31
C SER A 338 -2.01 11.68 -14.02
N VAL A 339 -1.11 11.94 -13.06
CA VAL A 339 -1.43 12.41 -11.70
C VAL A 339 -0.97 13.85 -11.55
N HIS A 340 -1.83 14.72 -11.01
CA HIS A 340 -1.62 16.17 -10.91
C HIS A 340 -2.02 16.63 -9.51
N LEU A 341 -1.11 16.55 -8.53
CA LEU A 341 -1.38 16.90 -7.12
C LEU A 341 -0.69 18.22 -6.73
N GLU A 342 -0.57 19.15 -7.67
CA GLU A 342 0.21 20.39 -7.52
C GLU A 342 -0.08 21.15 -6.22
N HIS A 343 0.89 21.12 -5.31
CA HIS A 343 1.19 22.15 -4.31
C HIS A 343 2.45 21.74 -3.52
N ASP A 344 3.67 21.80 -4.08
CA ASP A 344 4.86 21.43 -3.30
C ASP A 344 5.25 22.52 -2.29
N GLY A 345 4.99 23.81 -2.58
CA GLY A 345 5.31 24.96 -1.72
C GLY A 345 6.76 24.95 -1.20
N LEU A 346 7.62 24.15 -1.81
CA LEU A 346 8.94 23.75 -1.34
C LEU A 346 10.02 24.37 -2.23
N SER A 347 9.72 24.61 -3.51
CA SER A 347 10.53 25.41 -4.45
C SER A 347 9.96 25.27 -5.87
N ASN A 348 10.07 26.31 -6.72
CA ASN A 348 9.86 26.18 -8.18
C ASN A 348 11.02 25.44 -8.88
N GLU A 349 11.68 24.49 -8.20
CA GLU A 349 12.81 23.74 -8.75
C GLU A 349 12.30 22.65 -9.69
N TYR A 350 12.80 22.70 -10.91
CA TYR A 350 12.50 21.70 -11.93
C TYR A 350 13.40 20.48 -11.76
N LYS A 351 12.81 19.30 -11.97
CA LYS A 351 13.52 18.03 -12.06
C LYS A 351 14.63 18.13 -13.10
N SER A 352 15.86 17.79 -12.69
CA SER A 352 16.96 17.62 -13.64
C SER A 352 16.65 16.44 -14.56
N SER A 353 17.08 16.50 -15.82
CA SER A 353 16.91 15.39 -16.75
C SER A 353 17.40 14.07 -16.15
N ASP A 354 18.50 14.08 -15.40
CA ASP A 354 19.16 12.87 -14.86
C ASP A 354 18.61 12.38 -13.51
N GLU A 355 17.67 13.09 -12.92
CA GLU A 355 17.07 12.70 -11.64
C GLU A 355 16.05 11.57 -11.87
N LYS A 356 16.41 10.35 -11.45
CA LYS A 356 15.57 9.15 -11.57
C LYS A 356 15.22 8.61 -10.20
N VAL A 357 13.96 8.18 -10.06
CA VAL A 357 13.50 7.46 -8.87
C VAL A 357 13.74 5.96 -9.06
N GLN A 358 14.41 5.31 -8.10
CA GLN A 358 14.52 3.85 -8.12
C GLN A 358 13.19 3.20 -7.75
N VAL A 359 12.84 2.13 -8.44
CA VAL A 359 11.55 1.45 -8.27
C VAL A 359 11.78 0.02 -7.82
N LEU A 360 11.05 -0.41 -6.81
CA LEU A 360 10.86 -1.81 -6.45
C LEU A 360 9.39 -2.15 -6.66
N MET A 361 9.11 -3.19 -7.43
CA MET A 361 7.78 -3.77 -7.55
C MET A 361 7.77 -5.17 -6.96
N SER A 362 6.64 -5.61 -6.42
CA SER A 362 6.49 -7.00 -6.02
C SER A 362 5.10 -7.55 -6.21
N ALA A 363 5.00 -8.87 -6.21
CA ALA A 363 3.74 -9.60 -6.19
C ALA A 363 3.89 -10.96 -5.51
N ALA A 364 2.83 -11.42 -4.87
CA ALA A 364 2.68 -12.81 -4.46
C ALA A 364 2.21 -13.68 -5.65
N ALA A 365 2.36 -15.00 -5.55
CA ALA A 365 1.99 -15.92 -6.62
C ALA A 365 0.47 -16.14 -6.72
N ASP A 366 -0.22 -16.09 -5.58
CA ASP A 366 -1.64 -16.44 -5.42
C ASP A 366 -2.45 -15.27 -4.84
N GLU A 367 -2.18 -14.06 -5.31
CA GLU A 367 -2.75 -12.78 -4.84
C GLU A 367 -4.26 -12.88 -4.57
N PHE A 368 -5.03 -13.45 -5.49
CA PHE A 368 -6.50 -13.49 -5.40
C PHE A 368 -7.07 -14.89 -5.14
N ARG A 369 -6.26 -15.86 -4.71
CA ARG A 369 -6.76 -17.21 -4.39
C ARG A 369 -7.80 -17.21 -3.27
N GLY A 370 -7.65 -16.34 -2.27
CA GLY A 370 -8.64 -16.19 -1.20
C GLY A 370 -10.04 -15.80 -1.73
N PHE A 371 -10.09 -14.98 -2.78
CA PHE A 371 -11.34 -14.63 -3.45
C PHE A 371 -11.93 -15.82 -4.20
N ALA A 372 -11.10 -16.61 -4.89
CA ALA A 372 -11.56 -17.83 -5.55
C ALA A 372 -12.15 -18.82 -4.52
N LEU A 373 -11.54 -18.96 -3.33
CA LEU A 373 -12.08 -19.78 -2.23
C LEU A 373 -13.46 -19.29 -1.76
N MET A 374 -13.65 -17.97 -1.67
CA MET A 374 -14.94 -17.39 -1.27
C MET A 374 -16.02 -17.55 -2.34
N ALA A 375 -15.64 -17.52 -3.61
CA ALA A 375 -16.55 -17.58 -4.73
C ALA A 375 -17.14 -18.97 -4.99
N ASP A 376 -16.39 -20.02 -4.66
CA ASP A 376 -16.72 -21.43 -4.92
C ASP A 376 -17.24 -21.70 -6.35
N TRP A 377 -16.59 -21.09 -7.36
CA TRP A 377 -17.05 -21.22 -8.75
C TRP A 377 -16.92 -22.64 -9.29
N ASP A 378 -17.96 -23.08 -9.99
CA ASP A 378 -17.89 -24.22 -10.89
C ASP A 378 -17.51 -23.79 -12.33
N TYR A 379 -17.16 -24.76 -13.17
CA TYR A 379 -16.81 -24.49 -14.57
C TYR A 379 -17.91 -23.75 -15.35
N PRO A 380 -19.19 -24.19 -15.33
CA PRO A 380 -20.26 -23.50 -16.03
C PRO A 380 -20.37 -22.01 -15.66
N THR A 381 -20.28 -21.69 -14.37
CA THR A 381 -20.40 -20.31 -13.87
C THR A 381 -19.23 -19.46 -14.36
N PHE A 382 -18.00 -19.92 -14.11
CA PHE A 382 -16.79 -19.21 -14.53
C PHE A 382 -16.75 -19.02 -16.06
N HIS A 383 -17.01 -20.09 -16.81
CA HIS A 383 -17.01 -20.09 -18.27
C HIS A 383 -18.07 -19.13 -18.83
N SER A 384 -19.28 -19.13 -18.28
CA SER A 384 -20.34 -18.21 -18.73
C SER A 384 -19.95 -16.75 -18.56
N VAL A 385 -19.33 -16.39 -17.42
CA VAL A 385 -18.86 -15.02 -17.17
C VAL A 385 -17.71 -14.66 -18.11
N LEU A 386 -16.76 -15.57 -18.32
CA LEU A 386 -15.62 -15.36 -19.21
C LEU A 386 -16.09 -15.15 -20.66
N VAL A 387 -16.78 -16.12 -21.26
CA VAL A 387 -17.19 -16.07 -22.68
C VAL A 387 -18.09 -14.86 -22.97
N SER A 388 -18.99 -14.50 -22.05
CA SER A 388 -19.84 -13.31 -22.22
C SER A 388 -19.09 -11.97 -22.10
N SER A 389 -17.81 -11.99 -21.73
CA SER A 389 -16.97 -10.80 -21.61
C SER A 389 -15.99 -10.63 -22.78
N TYR A 390 -15.77 -11.67 -23.59
CA TYR A 390 -14.84 -11.66 -24.73
C TYR A 390 -15.57 -11.50 -26.08
N PRO A 391 -14.90 -10.95 -27.11
CA PRO A 391 -15.55 -10.55 -28.36
C PRO A 391 -15.86 -11.73 -29.30
N SER A 392 -15.25 -12.90 -29.10
CA SER A 392 -15.46 -14.10 -29.93
C SER A 392 -15.01 -15.36 -29.23
N GLU A 393 -15.58 -16.51 -29.62
CA GLU A 393 -15.22 -17.86 -29.14
C GLU A 393 -13.71 -18.12 -29.22
N ALA A 394 -13.08 -17.76 -30.35
CA ALA A 394 -11.63 -17.94 -30.50
C ALA A 394 -10.80 -17.15 -29.48
N ALA A 395 -11.29 -16.00 -29.00
CA ALA A 395 -10.60 -15.15 -28.04
C ALA A 395 -10.71 -15.71 -26.61
N ASP A 396 -11.89 -16.17 -26.21
CA ASP A 396 -12.04 -16.83 -24.89
C ASP A 396 -11.40 -18.22 -24.85
N GLU A 397 -11.45 -19.01 -25.92
CA GLU A 397 -10.77 -20.30 -26.00
C GLU A 397 -9.25 -20.17 -25.83
N GLU A 398 -8.64 -19.10 -26.37
CA GLU A 398 -7.22 -18.85 -26.20
C GLU A 398 -6.86 -18.63 -24.71
N VAL A 399 -7.70 -17.89 -23.98
CA VAL A 399 -7.54 -17.65 -22.53
C VAL A 399 -7.73 -18.96 -21.75
N LEU A 400 -8.81 -19.69 -22.03
CA LEU A 400 -9.09 -20.97 -21.37
C LEU A 400 -7.92 -21.95 -21.56
N HIS A 401 -7.40 -22.04 -22.79
CA HIS A 401 -6.26 -22.89 -23.11
C HIS A 401 -4.97 -22.44 -22.39
N ALA A 402 -4.67 -21.13 -22.37
CA ALA A 402 -3.48 -20.60 -21.72
C ALA A 402 -3.42 -20.91 -20.21
N TYR A 403 -4.58 -20.99 -19.55
CA TYR A 403 -4.70 -21.31 -18.13
C TYR A 403 -5.08 -22.76 -17.85
N GLY A 404 -5.22 -23.61 -18.88
CA GLY A 404 -5.58 -25.02 -18.72
C GLY A 404 -6.99 -25.25 -18.16
N ILE A 405 -7.89 -24.29 -18.38
CA ILE A 405 -9.28 -24.35 -17.92
C ILE A 405 -10.07 -25.21 -18.91
N SER A 406 -10.61 -26.33 -18.44
CA SER A 406 -11.35 -27.29 -19.28
C SER A 406 -12.46 -27.95 -18.49
N SER A 407 -13.62 -28.14 -19.13
CA SER A 407 -14.78 -28.84 -18.55
C SER A 407 -14.49 -30.29 -18.14
N THR A 408 -13.40 -30.87 -18.65
CA THR A 408 -12.97 -32.24 -18.35
C THR A 408 -11.99 -32.34 -17.16
N SER A 409 -11.54 -31.21 -16.64
CA SER A 409 -10.64 -31.15 -15.48
C SER A 409 -11.35 -31.52 -14.18
N SER A 410 -10.61 -32.04 -13.20
CA SER A 410 -11.15 -32.22 -11.85
C SER A 410 -11.45 -30.86 -11.20
N GLN A 411 -12.35 -30.84 -10.21
CA GLN A 411 -12.70 -29.63 -9.47
C GLN A 411 -11.47 -28.96 -8.84
N GLU A 412 -10.54 -29.74 -8.27
CA GLU A 412 -9.28 -29.23 -7.74
C GLU A 412 -8.43 -28.54 -8.82
N LYS A 413 -8.27 -29.15 -10.00
CA LYS A 413 -7.50 -28.54 -11.10
C LYS A 413 -8.17 -27.28 -11.64
N LEU A 414 -9.50 -27.26 -11.71
CA LEU A 414 -10.27 -26.08 -12.10
C LEU A 414 -10.07 -24.94 -11.10
N PHE A 415 -10.15 -25.25 -9.80
CA PHE A 415 -9.91 -24.28 -8.75
C PHE A 415 -8.51 -23.65 -8.84
N GLU A 416 -7.47 -24.45 -9.05
CA GLU A 416 -6.09 -23.97 -9.27
C GLU A 416 -5.99 -23.07 -10.51
N ALA A 417 -6.61 -23.48 -11.61
CA ALA A 417 -6.59 -22.74 -12.87
C ALA A 417 -7.33 -21.40 -12.75
N PHE A 418 -8.51 -21.38 -12.11
CA PHE A 418 -9.27 -20.15 -11.84
C PHE A 418 -8.50 -19.20 -10.92
N SER A 419 -7.92 -19.73 -9.84
CA SER A 419 -7.11 -18.95 -8.89
C SER A 419 -5.92 -18.30 -9.58
N THR A 420 -5.25 -19.06 -10.47
CA THR A 420 -4.11 -18.56 -11.26
C THR A 420 -4.57 -17.47 -12.23
N PHE A 421 -5.67 -17.71 -12.98
CA PHE A 421 -6.21 -16.72 -13.92
C PHE A 421 -6.56 -15.41 -13.23
N ILE A 422 -7.28 -15.44 -12.11
CA ILE A 422 -7.72 -14.22 -11.44
C ILE A 422 -6.56 -13.49 -10.77
N SER A 423 -5.60 -14.22 -10.19
CA SER A 423 -4.39 -13.60 -9.62
C SER A 423 -3.57 -12.91 -10.71
N ASP A 424 -3.45 -13.53 -11.89
CA ASP A 424 -2.76 -12.94 -13.03
C ASP A 424 -3.51 -11.74 -13.60
N ALA A 425 -4.80 -11.90 -13.93
CA ALA A 425 -5.63 -10.86 -14.51
C ALA A 425 -5.78 -9.63 -13.60
N THR A 426 -5.90 -9.84 -12.28
CA THR A 426 -6.14 -8.74 -11.33
C THR A 426 -4.85 -8.05 -10.90
N MET A 427 -3.74 -8.78 -10.76
CA MET A 427 -2.49 -8.27 -10.20
C MET A 427 -1.30 -8.42 -11.14
N LEU A 428 -0.94 -9.66 -11.49
CA LEU A 428 0.36 -9.96 -12.12
C LEU A 428 0.50 -9.36 -13.52
N HIS A 429 -0.58 -9.37 -14.32
CA HIS A 429 -0.66 -8.74 -15.63
C HIS A 429 -0.44 -7.23 -15.54
N LYS A 430 -1.05 -6.56 -14.56
CA LYS A 430 -0.91 -5.11 -14.37
C LYS A 430 0.49 -4.72 -13.90
N ILE A 431 1.11 -5.53 -13.05
CA ILE A 431 2.52 -5.38 -12.69
C ILE A 431 3.43 -5.59 -13.91
N TYR A 432 3.14 -6.58 -14.73
CA TYR A 432 3.87 -6.83 -15.98
C TYR A 432 3.78 -5.63 -16.93
N ARG A 433 2.58 -5.13 -17.23
CA ARG A 433 2.39 -3.92 -18.06
C ARG A 433 3.11 -2.71 -17.49
N THR A 434 3.03 -2.52 -16.18
CA THR A 434 3.75 -1.46 -15.48
C THR A 434 5.26 -1.56 -15.69
N ASN A 435 5.82 -2.76 -15.55
CA ASN A 435 7.23 -3.01 -15.76
C ASN A 435 7.65 -2.72 -17.21
N GLU A 436 6.86 -3.17 -18.19
CA GLU A 436 7.12 -2.91 -19.60
C GLU A 436 7.02 -1.41 -19.95
N PHE A 437 6.05 -0.70 -19.38
CA PHE A 437 5.96 0.76 -19.49
C PHE A 437 7.23 1.44 -18.96
N LEU A 438 7.65 1.13 -17.74
CA LEU A 438 8.84 1.74 -17.13
C LEU A 438 10.11 1.43 -17.94
N LYS A 439 10.27 0.17 -18.40
CA LYS A 439 11.38 -0.24 -19.27
C LYS A 439 11.41 0.56 -20.57
N ALA A 440 10.27 0.67 -21.25
CA ALA A 440 10.18 1.39 -22.52
C ALA A 440 10.41 2.90 -22.32
N HIS A 441 9.70 3.51 -21.37
CA HIS A 441 9.78 4.93 -21.06
C HIS A 441 11.20 5.35 -20.68
N ARG A 442 11.79 4.68 -19.67
CA ARG A 442 13.12 5.01 -19.16
C ARG A 442 14.24 4.50 -20.07
N GLY A 443 14.03 3.40 -20.79
CA GLY A 443 15.00 2.87 -21.76
C GLY A 443 15.20 3.83 -22.92
N LYS A 444 14.12 4.42 -23.45
CA LYS A 444 14.20 5.48 -24.47
C LYS A 444 14.98 6.69 -23.96
N GLN A 445 14.72 7.14 -22.73
CA GLN A 445 15.47 8.24 -22.12
C GLN A 445 16.95 7.90 -21.89
N ALA A 446 17.27 6.66 -21.48
CA ALA A 446 18.63 6.19 -21.29
C ALA A 446 19.42 6.19 -22.60
N LEU A 447 18.84 5.65 -23.68
CA LEU A 447 19.47 5.63 -25.01
C LEU A 447 19.80 7.02 -25.53
N LEU A 448 18.88 7.98 -25.35
CA LEU A 448 19.09 9.38 -25.75
C LEU A 448 20.29 10.04 -25.03
N ARG A 449 20.75 9.46 -23.91
CA ARG A 449 21.86 9.97 -23.09
C ARG A 449 23.10 9.07 -23.13
N GLY A 450 23.11 8.04 -23.97
CA GLY A 450 24.22 7.08 -24.04
C GLY A 450 24.37 6.19 -22.79
N LEU A 451 23.29 6.00 -22.03
CA LEU A 451 23.25 5.11 -20.87
C LEU A 451 22.72 3.72 -21.25
N ASP A 452 23.00 2.72 -20.42
CA ASP A 452 22.50 1.34 -20.63
C ASP A 452 20.97 1.27 -20.42
N ALA A 453 20.24 1.02 -21.49
CA ALA A 453 18.79 0.89 -21.49
C ALA A 453 18.26 -0.33 -20.72
N LYS A 454 19.13 -1.26 -20.30
CA LYS A 454 18.76 -2.40 -19.45
C LYS A 454 18.79 -2.06 -17.96
N ARG A 455 19.42 -0.95 -17.58
CA ARG A 455 19.61 -0.48 -16.20
C ARG A 455 18.81 0.80 -15.98
N VAL A 456 17.50 0.61 -15.85
CA VAL A 456 16.52 1.71 -15.75
C VAL A 456 16.03 1.95 -14.32
N GLY A 457 16.74 1.41 -13.32
CA GLY A 457 16.42 1.59 -11.90
C GLY A 457 15.09 0.94 -11.51
N VAL A 458 14.80 -0.25 -12.04
CA VAL A 458 13.60 -1.04 -11.72
C VAL A 458 14.04 -2.42 -11.22
N GLN A 459 13.51 -2.81 -10.07
CA GLN A 459 13.70 -4.12 -9.45
C GLN A 459 12.36 -4.81 -9.26
N TYR A 460 12.33 -6.14 -9.38
CA TYR A 460 11.11 -6.92 -9.19
C TYR A 460 11.32 -8.09 -8.24
N TYR A 461 10.48 -8.19 -7.21
CA TYR A 461 10.45 -9.31 -6.26
C TYR A 461 9.18 -10.14 -6.47
N HIS A 462 9.30 -11.47 -6.43
CA HIS A 462 8.16 -12.36 -6.53
C HIS A 462 8.13 -13.35 -5.36
N TYR A 463 6.98 -13.48 -4.71
CA TYR A 463 6.80 -14.30 -3.51
C TYR A 463 5.97 -15.55 -3.78
N GLU A 464 6.52 -16.71 -3.47
CA GLU A 464 5.86 -18.02 -3.60
C GLU A 464 5.85 -18.81 -2.28
N PHE A 465 6.46 -18.27 -1.23
CA PHE A 465 6.35 -18.86 0.10
C PHE A 465 4.92 -18.67 0.62
N GLY A 466 4.44 -19.68 1.35
CA GLY A 466 3.09 -19.68 1.88
C GLY A 466 2.93 -19.00 3.23
N ASN A 467 1.68 -18.75 3.60
CA ASN A 467 1.30 -18.45 4.98
C ASN A 467 1.66 -19.65 5.89
N PRO A 468 2.46 -19.47 6.94
CA PRO A 468 2.90 -20.59 7.78
C PRO A 468 1.86 -21.00 8.83
N PHE A 469 0.84 -20.18 9.08
CA PHE A 469 -0.12 -20.35 10.16
C PHE A 469 -1.31 -21.22 9.75
N LEU A 470 -1.95 -21.85 10.74
CA LEU A 470 -3.05 -22.76 10.51
C LEU A 470 -4.31 -22.02 10.04
N GLY A 471 -4.93 -22.51 8.95
CA GLY A 471 -6.20 -22.02 8.44
C GLY A 471 -6.31 -22.18 6.91
N PRO A 472 -7.41 -21.69 6.30
CA PRO A 472 -7.66 -21.83 4.86
C PRO A 472 -6.56 -21.31 3.92
N MET A 473 -5.75 -20.36 4.38
CA MET A 473 -4.65 -19.75 3.63
C MET A 473 -3.30 -20.42 3.87
N GLN A 474 -3.22 -21.46 4.70
CA GLN A 474 -1.95 -22.12 5.02
C GLN A 474 -1.26 -22.64 3.76
N GLY A 475 0.05 -22.38 3.63
CA GLY A 475 0.85 -22.80 2.48
C GLY A 475 0.64 -21.97 1.21
N ILE A 476 -0.30 -21.01 1.20
CA ILE A 476 -0.64 -20.19 0.04
C ILE A 476 0.14 -18.88 0.06
N ALA A 477 0.71 -18.50 -1.09
CA ALA A 477 1.36 -17.21 -1.30
C ALA A 477 0.32 -16.12 -1.64
N HIS A 478 -0.56 -15.84 -0.69
CA HIS A 478 -1.72 -14.96 -0.88
C HIS A 478 -1.38 -13.47 -0.84
N HIS A 479 -2.33 -12.61 -1.23
CA HIS A 479 -2.18 -11.17 -1.09
C HIS A 479 -1.85 -10.78 0.36
N GLY A 480 -0.73 -10.09 0.56
CA GLY A 480 -0.24 -9.68 1.87
C GLY A 480 0.59 -10.72 2.63
N VAL A 481 0.82 -11.93 2.09
CA VAL A 481 1.64 -12.95 2.74
C VAL A 481 3.02 -12.43 3.12
N GLU A 482 3.60 -11.54 2.33
CA GLU A 482 4.89 -10.91 2.58
C GLU A 482 4.91 -10.04 3.84
N LEU A 483 3.76 -9.47 4.24
CA LEU A 483 3.67 -8.62 5.43
C LEU A 483 3.86 -9.41 6.73
N ILE A 484 3.58 -10.72 6.72
CA ILE A 484 3.90 -11.63 7.83
C ILE A 484 5.40 -11.57 8.16
N TYR A 485 6.24 -11.41 7.14
CA TYR A 485 7.68 -11.52 7.22
C TYR A 485 8.39 -10.16 7.17
N ALA A 486 7.84 -9.17 6.47
CA ALA A 486 8.51 -7.93 6.06
C ALA A 486 8.81 -6.97 7.22
N PHE A 487 7.94 -6.89 8.22
CA PHE A 487 8.08 -5.95 9.34
C PHE A 487 8.58 -6.61 10.63
N GLY A 488 8.56 -7.95 10.69
CA GLY A 488 8.98 -8.72 11.87
C GLY A 488 7.95 -8.76 13.00
N ASN A 489 6.74 -8.25 12.80
CA ASN A 489 5.73 -8.16 13.86
C ASN A 489 5.13 -9.52 14.25
N PHE A 490 5.18 -10.50 13.37
CA PHE A 490 4.76 -11.88 13.65
C PHE A 490 5.90 -12.79 14.14
N HIS A 491 7.02 -12.22 14.62
CA HIS A 491 8.21 -12.99 15.00
C HIS A 491 7.93 -14.18 15.92
N GLU A 492 7.22 -13.96 17.03
CA GLU A 492 6.89 -15.02 17.99
C GLU A 492 6.00 -16.12 17.36
N ALA A 493 5.03 -15.72 16.52
CA ALA A 493 4.18 -16.67 15.82
C ALA A 493 4.99 -17.50 14.79
N LEU A 494 5.93 -16.87 14.09
CA LEU A 494 6.82 -17.54 13.15
C LEU A 494 7.75 -18.53 13.86
N GLU A 495 8.29 -18.18 15.04
CA GLU A 495 9.10 -19.08 15.87
C GLU A 495 8.29 -20.32 16.29
N LYS A 496 7.05 -20.13 16.74
CA LYS A 496 6.13 -21.24 17.04
C LYS A 496 5.89 -22.12 15.83
N ALA A 497 5.61 -21.53 14.67
CA ALA A 497 5.39 -22.27 13.43
C ALA A 497 6.63 -23.08 13.02
N ASP A 498 7.84 -22.54 13.19
CA ASP A 498 9.10 -23.25 12.94
C ASP A 498 9.36 -24.40 13.93
N GLN A 499 8.83 -24.31 15.15
CA GLN A 499 8.84 -25.39 16.15
C GLN A 499 7.74 -26.45 15.92
N GLY A 500 6.91 -26.28 14.88
CA GLY A 500 5.78 -27.16 14.58
C GLY A 500 4.54 -26.90 15.44
N VAL A 501 4.52 -25.79 16.20
CA VAL A 501 3.34 -25.36 16.96
C VAL A 501 2.43 -24.59 16.01
N LEU A 502 1.36 -25.26 15.57
CA LEU A 502 0.33 -24.69 14.70
C LEU A 502 -0.83 -24.18 15.53
N GLU A 503 -0.87 -22.87 15.76
CA GLU A 503 -2.01 -22.18 16.36
C GLU A 503 -2.86 -21.56 15.24
N GLY A 504 -4.18 -21.73 15.31
CA GLY A 504 -5.11 -21.01 14.44
C GLY A 504 -5.33 -19.56 14.91
N TYR A 505 -5.98 -18.75 14.08
CA TYR A 505 -6.39 -17.41 14.47
C TYR A 505 -7.41 -17.47 15.61
N ILE A 506 -7.05 -16.99 16.79
CA ILE A 506 -7.94 -16.86 17.94
C ILE A 506 -7.75 -15.46 18.53
N GLU A 507 -8.82 -14.66 18.53
CA GLU A 507 -8.83 -13.41 19.29
C GLU A 507 -8.93 -13.75 20.78
N PRO A 508 -8.07 -13.19 21.65
CA PRO A 508 -8.07 -13.51 23.07
C PRO A 508 -9.45 -13.37 23.75
N ASP A 509 -10.25 -12.39 23.32
CA ASP A 509 -11.58 -12.12 23.87
C ASP A 509 -12.68 -13.08 23.36
N GLN A 510 -12.39 -13.84 22.29
CA GLN A 510 -13.29 -14.86 21.71
C GLN A 510 -12.88 -16.29 22.06
N ALA A 511 -11.80 -16.51 22.81
CA ALA A 511 -11.29 -17.83 23.21
C ALA A 511 -12.27 -18.68 24.06
N LEU A 512 -13.47 -18.17 24.37
CA LEU A 512 -14.57 -18.89 25.03
C LEU A 512 -15.69 -19.34 24.08
N ALA A 513 -15.63 -19.03 22.77
CA ALA A 513 -16.61 -19.48 21.79
C ALA A 513 -15.91 -20.07 20.55
N ASP A 514 -16.32 -21.30 20.22
CA ASP A 514 -16.10 -22.01 18.96
C ASP A 514 -14.74 -22.66 18.72
N ALA A 515 -14.52 -23.76 19.45
CA ALA A 515 -13.71 -24.89 18.97
C ALA A 515 -14.51 -25.69 17.93
N ASN A 516 -14.56 -25.22 16.68
CA ASN A 516 -14.92 -26.05 15.52
C ASN A 516 -14.46 -25.36 14.22
N VAL A 517 -13.17 -25.45 13.93
CA VAL A 517 -12.66 -25.24 12.58
C VAL A 517 -12.35 -26.63 12.02
N GLY A 518 -13.04 -27.02 10.96
CA GLY A 518 -12.91 -28.33 10.33
C GLY A 518 -11.46 -28.64 9.93
N GLU A 519 -11.09 -29.91 10.04
CA GLU A 519 -9.75 -30.39 9.69
C GLU A 519 -9.41 -30.04 8.24
N PRO A 520 -8.31 -29.30 7.97
CA PRO A 520 -7.83 -29.12 6.62
C PRO A 520 -7.27 -30.44 6.08
N SER A 521 -7.49 -30.67 4.78
CA SER A 521 -6.85 -31.73 4.01
C SER A 521 -5.33 -31.61 4.11
N MET A 522 -4.72 -32.50 4.90
CA MET A 522 -3.26 -32.65 4.97
C MET A 522 -2.77 -33.33 3.69
N ASN A 523 -2.40 -32.54 2.69
CA ASN A 523 -1.52 -33.04 1.62
C ASN A 523 -0.07 -32.90 2.09
N THR A 524 0.36 -33.83 2.95
CA THR A 524 1.77 -33.95 3.39
C THR A 524 2.61 -34.56 2.28
N GLU A 525 2.84 -33.84 1.19
CA GLU A 525 4.16 -33.98 0.56
C GLU A 525 5.14 -33.23 1.45
N ALA A 526 6.14 -33.95 1.98
CA ALA A 526 7.18 -33.39 2.81
C ALA A 526 7.96 -32.35 1.99
N THR A 527 7.47 -31.10 2.01
CA THR A 527 8.13 -29.99 1.35
C THR A 527 9.39 -29.71 2.15
N TYR A 528 10.54 -30.13 1.62
CA TYR A 528 11.82 -29.86 2.26
C TYR A 528 12.11 -28.35 2.18
N TYR A 529 11.66 -27.61 3.20
CA TYR A 529 11.99 -26.19 3.35
C TYR A 529 13.49 -26.04 3.58
N ARG A 530 14.13 -25.16 2.81
CA ARG A 530 15.57 -24.89 2.92
C ARG A 530 15.91 -23.88 4.01
N LYS A 531 14.93 -23.13 4.49
CA LYS A 531 15.06 -22.08 5.50
C LYS A 531 13.88 -22.15 6.47
N SER A 532 14.12 -21.74 7.71
CA SER A 532 13.04 -21.46 8.67
C SER A 532 12.21 -20.25 8.22
N ASN A 533 11.03 -20.04 8.79
CA ASN A 533 10.26 -18.83 8.59
C ASN A 533 11.02 -17.60 9.10
N ILE A 534 11.73 -17.74 10.22
CA ILE A 534 12.55 -16.66 10.79
C ILE A 534 13.70 -16.26 9.86
N ASP A 535 14.43 -17.23 9.29
CA ASP A 535 15.51 -16.93 8.34
C ASP A 535 14.98 -16.22 7.09
N LEU A 536 13.82 -16.66 6.58
CA LEU A 536 13.15 -16.00 5.47
C LEU A 536 12.72 -14.58 5.85
N SER A 537 12.20 -14.38 7.06
CA SER A 537 11.81 -13.06 7.57
C SER A 537 13.00 -12.11 7.62
N TYR A 538 14.14 -12.55 8.16
CA TYR A 538 15.36 -11.74 8.18
C TYR A 538 15.86 -11.42 6.77
N GLU A 539 15.86 -12.39 5.85
CA GLU A 539 16.32 -12.14 4.48
C GLU A 539 15.43 -11.14 3.73
N LEU A 540 14.11 -11.20 3.92
CA LEU A 540 13.19 -10.21 3.36
C LEU A 540 13.41 -8.83 3.97
N GLN A 541 13.50 -8.74 5.31
CA GLN A 541 13.80 -7.49 6.02
C GLN A 541 15.11 -6.88 5.52
N ASP A 542 16.18 -7.68 5.39
CA ASP A 542 17.49 -7.21 4.95
C ASP A 542 17.45 -6.67 3.52
N LYS A 543 16.67 -7.28 2.64
CA LYS A 543 16.47 -6.79 1.26
C LYS A 543 15.68 -5.48 1.22
N LEU A 544 14.66 -5.32 2.07
CA LEU A 544 13.91 -4.06 2.17
C LEU A 544 14.77 -2.96 2.78
N ILE A 545 15.53 -3.26 3.85
CA ILE A 545 16.51 -2.35 4.45
C ILE A 545 17.54 -1.93 3.40
N GLN A 546 18.11 -2.88 2.65
CA GLN A 546 19.05 -2.59 1.57
C GLN A 546 18.43 -1.65 0.55
N PHE A 547 17.19 -1.89 0.11
CA PHE A 547 16.51 -0.99 -0.82
C PHE A 547 16.40 0.43 -0.26
N VAL A 548 16.06 0.59 1.02
CA VAL A 548 15.96 1.90 1.68
C VAL A 548 17.32 2.58 1.79
N VAL A 549 18.36 1.90 2.28
CA VAL A 549 19.63 2.56 2.63
C VAL A 549 20.61 2.71 1.47
N GLU A 550 20.52 1.84 0.47
CA GLU A 550 21.51 1.81 -0.61
C GLU A 550 21.46 3.11 -1.42
N ASP A 551 22.63 3.54 -1.89
CA ASP A 551 22.75 4.67 -2.79
C ASP A 551 22.13 4.36 -4.17
N CYS A 552 21.40 5.30 -4.77
CA CYS A 552 20.71 5.06 -6.03
C CYS A 552 21.68 4.73 -7.19
N GLN A 553 22.87 5.34 -7.22
CA GLN A 553 23.86 5.06 -8.26
C GLN A 553 24.41 3.63 -8.13
N LYS A 554 24.58 3.14 -6.90
CA LYS A 554 24.98 1.74 -6.66
C LYS A 554 23.90 0.77 -7.10
N THR A 555 22.63 1.09 -6.85
CA THR A 555 21.50 0.29 -7.33
C THR A 555 21.47 0.25 -8.86
N ASP A 556 21.61 1.39 -9.55
CA ASP A 556 21.66 1.48 -11.01
C ASP A 556 22.80 0.67 -11.64
N GLN A 557 23.92 0.53 -10.93
CA GLN A 557 25.06 -0.26 -11.39
C GLN A 557 24.86 -1.78 -11.30
N ARG A 558 23.84 -2.27 -10.59
CA ARG A 558 23.67 -3.73 -10.38
C ARG A 558 22.31 -4.27 -10.82
N ALA A 559 21.26 -3.45 -10.79
CA ALA A 559 19.90 -3.90 -11.07
C ALA A 559 19.60 -3.86 -12.58
N TYR A 560 19.39 -5.04 -13.18
CA TYR A 560 18.81 -5.12 -14.51
C TYR A 560 17.29 -5.20 -14.41
N ALA A 561 16.58 -4.49 -15.27
CA ALA A 561 15.11 -4.55 -15.29
C ALA A 561 14.57 -5.93 -15.73
N ASP A 562 15.44 -6.79 -16.25
CA ASP A 562 15.13 -8.19 -16.57
C ASP A 562 15.24 -9.12 -15.35
N ASP A 563 15.89 -8.70 -14.27
CA ASP A 563 16.11 -9.52 -13.08
C ASP A 563 14.83 -9.67 -12.25
N ILE A 564 14.65 -10.87 -11.70
CA ILE A 564 13.57 -11.22 -10.77
C ILE A 564 14.19 -11.83 -9.52
N VAL A 565 13.96 -11.22 -8.36
CA VAL A 565 14.30 -11.85 -7.08
C VAL A 565 13.09 -12.69 -6.64
N ARG A 566 13.21 -13.99 -6.84
CA ARG A 566 12.16 -14.96 -6.50
C ARG A 566 12.42 -15.53 -5.10
N PHE A 567 11.45 -15.37 -4.22
CA PHE A 567 11.37 -16.08 -2.94
C PHE A 567 10.49 -17.31 -3.14
N SER A 568 11.12 -18.46 -3.38
CA SER A 568 10.46 -19.70 -3.77
C SER A 568 9.65 -20.33 -2.63
N GLN A 569 8.72 -21.22 -2.98
CA GLN A 569 7.88 -21.98 -2.04
C GLN A 569 8.67 -22.73 -0.96
N ASN A 570 9.85 -23.27 -1.31
CA ASN A 570 10.76 -23.92 -0.34
C ASN A 570 11.59 -22.93 0.49
N ARG A 571 11.23 -21.64 0.49
CA ARG A 571 11.87 -20.53 1.20
C ARG A 571 13.32 -20.24 0.77
N SER A 572 13.74 -20.73 -0.41
CA SER A 572 15.00 -20.30 -1.01
C SER A 572 14.80 -19.03 -1.84
N VAL A 573 15.84 -18.19 -1.88
CA VAL A 573 15.81 -16.94 -2.66
C VAL A 573 16.77 -17.05 -3.82
N ARG A 574 16.29 -16.75 -5.02
CA ARG A 574 17.04 -16.88 -6.27
C ARG A 574 16.85 -15.66 -7.14
N MET A 575 17.88 -15.34 -7.91
CA MET A 575 17.79 -14.38 -9.01
C MET A 575 17.47 -15.15 -10.29
N GLU A 576 16.42 -14.75 -10.98
CA GLU A 576 15.97 -15.30 -12.25
C GLU A 576 15.80 -14.16 -13.27
N SER A 577 15.46 -14.48 -14.52
CA SER A 577 15.31 -13.51 -15.60
C SER A 577 13.94 -13.64 -16.26
N TRP A 578 13.29 -12.49 -16.52
CA TRP A 578 12.05 -12.40 -17.29
C TRP A 578 12.22 -12.98 -18.70
N SER A 579 13.32 -12.65 -19.37
CA SER A 579 13.56 -13.00 -20.77
C SER A 579 14.07 -14.42 -21.00
N SER A 580 14.86 -14.98 -20.07
CA SER A 580 15.53 -16.27 -20.25
C SER A 580 15.14 -17.36 -19.26
N GLY A 581 14.40 -17.05 -18.19
CA GLY A 581 13.92 -18.05 -17.23
C GLY A 581 12.73 -18.84 -17.79
N GLU A 582 12.83 -20.18 -17.86
CA GLU A 582 11.79 -21.05 -18.44
C GLU A 582 10.40 -20.81 -17.83
N LYS A 583 10.32 -20.72 -16.49
CA LYS A 583 9.08 -20.39 -15.77
C LYS A 583 8.49 -19.06 -16.24
N TRP A 584 9.33 -18.04 -16.34
CA TRP A 584 8.91 -16.68 -16.68
C TRP A 584 8.56 -16.53 -18.15
N ILE A 585 9.19 -17.28 -19.04
CA ILE A 585 8.78 -17.39 -20.44
C ILE A 585 7.37 -17.94 -20.54
N SER A 586 7.06 -19.02 -19.81
CA SER A 586 5.70 -19.57 -19.79
C SER A 586 4.69 -18.59 -19.19
N LYS A 587 5.03 -17.99 -18.04
CA LYS A 587 4.16 -17.01 -17.36
C LYS A 587 3.87 -15.82 -18.26
N ARG A 588 4.89 -15.26 -18.90
CA ARG A 588 4.77 -14.13 -19.83
C ARG A 588 3.85 -14.44 -21.00
N LYS A 589 3.90 -15.64 -21.59
CA LYS A 589 2.96 -16.04 -22.65
C LYS A 589 1.51 -15.95 -22.20
N ASN A 590 1.21 -16.38 -20.97
CA ASN A 590 -0.15 -16.26 -20.42
C ASN A 590 -0.55 -14.79 -20.23
N LEU A 591 0.36 -13.94 -19.77
CA LEU A 591 0.11 -12.50 -19.61
C LEU A 591 -0.05 -11.80 -20.98
N GLU A 592 0.70 -12.20 -22.00
CA GLU A 592 0.58 -11.71 -23.38
C GLU A 592 -0.78 -12.09 -24.00
N VAL A 593 -1.33 -13.27 -23.67
CA VAL A 593 -2.70 -13.65 -24.07
C VAL A 593 -3.74 -12.72 -23.43
N LEU A 594 -3.61 -12.40 -22.14
CA LEU A 594 -4.50 -11.45 -21.47
C LEU A 594 -4.43 -10.03 -22.05
N ASP A 595 -3.29 -9.65 -22.60
CA ASP A 595 -3.08 -8.30 -23.15
C ASP A 595 -3.73 -8.09 -24.52
N LYS A 596 -4.01 -9.16 -25.27
CA LYS A 596 -4.66 -9.08 -26.60
C LYS A 596 -6.04 -8.45 -26.53
N ASP A 597 -6.81 -8.78 -25.50
CA ASP A 597 -8.18 -8.31 -25.27
C ASP A 597 -8.31 -7.74 -23.85
N PHE A 598 -7.49 -6.72 -23.54
CA PHE A 598 -7.38 -6.13 -22.21
C PHE A 598 -8.72 -5.68 -21.61
N ASP A 599 -9.57 -4.99 -22.40
CA ASP A 599 -10.86 -4.49 -21.92
C ASP A 599 -11.83 -5.63 -21.57
N SER A 600 -11.78 -6.72 -22.33
CA SER A 600 -12.54 -7.95 -22.06
C SER A 600 -12.04 -8.66 -20.82
N MET A 601 -10.72 -8.79 -20.65
CA MET A 601 -10.11 -9.34 -19.44
C MET A 601 -10.51 -8.53 -18.20
N MET A 602 -10.45 -7.19 -18.28
CA MET A 602 -10.87 -6.30 -17.21
C MET A 602 -12.37 -6.47 -16.89
N THR A 603 -13.22 -6.59 -17.92
CA THR A 603 -14.66 -6.83 -17.75
C THR A 603 -14.95 -8.17 -17.09
N ALA A 604 -14.30 -9.25 -17.54
CA ALA A 604 -14.43 -10.58 -16.95
C ALA A 604 -14.01 -10.58 -15.48
N THR A 605 -12.84 -10.03 -15.19
CA THR A 605 -12.29 -9.93 -13.84
C THR A 605 -13.19 -9.09 -12.92
N ARG A 606 -13.72 -7.96 -13.41
CA ARG A 606 -14.68 -7.14 -12.66
C ARG A 606 -15.92 -7.93 -12.27
N ARG A 607 -16.46 -8.73 -13.18
CA ARG A 607 -17.67 -9.51 -12.92
C ARG A 607 -17.38 -10.63 -11.94
N LEU A 608 -16.32 -11.41 -12.19
CA LEU A 608 -15.89 -12.48 -11.28
C LEU A 608 -15.62 -11.93 -9.86
N VAL A 609 -14.71 -10.98 -9.71
CA VAL A 609 -14.35 -10.44 -8.40
C VAL A 609 -15.49 -9.62 -7.79
N GLY A 610 -16.20 -8.83 -8.60
CA GLY A 610 -17.30 -7.99 -8.16
C GLY A 610 -18.49 -8.78 -7.62
N ASP A 611 -18.82 -9.91 -8.24
CA ASP A 611 -19.87 -10.81 -7.75
C ASP A 611 -19.51 -11.31 -6.34
N VAL A 612 -18.25 -11.69 -6.09
CA VAL A 612 -17.79 -12.15 -4.76
C VAL A 612 -17.80 -11.03 -3.73
N ILE A 613 -17.33 -9.85 -4.12
CA ILE A 613 -17.34 -8.64 -3.29
C ILE A 613 -18.80 -8.28 -2.92
N GLY A 614 -19.75 -8.47 -3.84
CA GLY A 614 -21.18 -8.30 -3.60
C GLY A 614 -21.85 -9.45 -2.83
N MET A 615 -21.26 -10.65 -2.82
CA MET A 615 -21.73 -11.82 -2.06
C MET A 615 -21.36 -11.76 -0.57
N ALA A 616 -20.36 -10.97 -0.20
CA ALA A 616 -19.96 -10.74 1.19
C ALA A 616 -20.63 -9.47 1.74
N LEU A 617 -21.92 -9.57 2.06
CA LEU A 617 -22.62 -8.90 3.17
C LEU A 617 -23.91 -9.64 3.51
#